data_AF-A0A913Y1A2-F1
#
_entry.id   AF-A0A913Y1A2-F1
#
_cell.length_a   1.000
_cell.length_b   1.000
_cell.length_c   1.000
_cell.angle_alpha   90.00
_cell.angle_beta   90.00
_cell.angle_gamma   90.00
#
_symmetry.space_group_name_H-M   'P 1'
#
loop_
_entity.id
_entity.type
_entity.pdbx_description
1 polymer ?
#
loop_
_entity_poly.entity_id
_entity_poly.type
_entity_poly.pdbx_seq_one_letter_code
_entity_poly.pdbx_strand_id
1 'polypeptide(L)'
;MGGRKYGSSLRWRIVFLYYLNNMQPKEIAELLCLGRTYVHTILKCYRETKGVDEDRALRVRGRHRVLSARDLIFIRRIISQYPELYLDEVRDWLQFQTGRLFALSTISRTLRKMGLSIVKLQIIAKQRDEMRRAQYRRFISQFQSRHLLFIDESAKDERTYQRKYGLGLTGKRVSRKGNFTRGTRYSILAAIAVDGVRASHSIVGSYNREQFEFAMEQFVIPHVGSYAQDENCSIVVFDNCNIHRSDRVFELIRQRGGMSVFLPPYSPDMNPIEECFGVAKAWLKRHQDLCQTLPKRCFERALEEVSQDSCTNFFTSCGYT
;
A
#
# COMPACT_ATOMS: atom_id res chain seq x y z
N MET A 1 11.67 -3.53 -47.84
CA MET A 1 10.68 -3.30 -48.92
C MET A 1 9.30 -3.66 -48.41
N GLY A 2 8.42 -2.67 -48.24
CA GLY A 2 7.08 -2.85 -47.69
C GLY A 2 6.17 -3.58 -48.69
N GLY A 3 5.74 -4.79 -48.35
CA GLY A 3 4.83 -5.57 -49.19
C GLY A 3 3.46 -4.89 -49.28
N ARG A 4 2.97 -4.67 -50.52
CA ARG A 4 1.61 -4.21 -50.78
C ARG A 4 0.62 -5.16 -50.07
N LYS A 5 -0.17 -4.62 -49.14
CA LYS A 5 -1.23 -5.37 -48.47
C LYS A 5 -2.43 -5.43 -49.40
N TYR A 6 -2.56 -6.51 -50.16
CA TYR A 6 -3.80 -6.79 -50.90
C TYR A 6 -4.95 -7.11 -49.92
N GLY A 7 -6.15 -6.64 -50.22
CA GLY A 7 -7.35 -6.86 -49.39
C GLY A 7 -7.75 -8.34 -49.31
N SER A 8 -8.50 -8.70 -48.25
CA SER A 8 -9.00 -10.07 -48.01
C SER A 8 -9.87 -10.58 -49.17
N SER A 9 -10.66 -9.71 -49.79
CA SER A 9 -11.47 -10.01 -50.98
C SER A 9 -10.63 -10.52 -52.16
N LEU A 10 -9.46 -9.92 -52.40
CA LEU A 10 -8.56 -10.36 -53.47
C LEU A 10 -7.97 -11.74 -53.17
N ARG A 11 -7.68 -12.03 -51.90
CA ARG A 11 -7.14 -13.34 -51.48
C ARG A 11 -8.20 -14.44 -51.58
N TRP A 12 -9.45 -14.16 -51.21
CA TRP A 12 -10.57 -15.07 -51.45
C TRP A 12 -10.80 -15.33 -52.93
N ARG A 13 -10.59 -14.30 -53.78
CA ARG A 13 -10.69 -14.46 -55.23
C ARG A 13 -9.64 -15.42 -55.79
N ILE A 14 -8.43 -15.44 -55.24
CA ILE A 14 -7.39 -16.43 -55.59
C ILE A 14 -7.88 -17.86 -55.30
N VAL A 15 -8.44 -18.08 -54.11
CA VAL A 15 -8.97 -19.40 -53.70
C VAL A 15 -10.14 -19.82 -54.58
N PHE A 16 -11.07 -18.90 -54.86
CA PHE A 16 -12.23 -19.14 -55.72
C PHE A 16 -11.80 -19.55 -57.13
N LEU A 17 -10.88 -18.79 -57.75
CA LEU A 17 -10.41 -19.09 -59.11
C LEU A 17 -9.71 -20.45 -59.21
N TYR A 18 -8.97 -20.84 -58.16
CA TYR A 18 -8.28 -22.13 -58.14
C TYR A 18 -9.21 -23.32 -57.91
N TYR A 19 -10.10 -23.25 -56.92
CA TYR A 19 -10.93 -24.40 -56.51
C TYR A 19 -12.27 -24.52 -57.23
N LEU A 20 -12.88 -23.40 -57.64
CA LEU A 20 -14.20 -23.39 -58.27
C LEU A 20 -14.13 -23.22 -59.79
N ASN A 21 -13.12 -22.50 -60.29
CA ASN A 21 -12.93 -22.31 -61.73
C ASN A 21 -11.79 -23.16 -62.31
N ASN A 22 -11.17 -24.06 -61.51
CA ASN A 22 -10.09 -24.96 -61.91
C ASN A 22 -8.90 -24.28 -62.64
N MET A 23 -8.65 -22.99 -62.38
CA MET A 23 -7.56 -22.25 -63.02
C MET A 23 -6.21 -22.63 -62.41
N GLN A 24 -5.17 -22.68 -63.24
CA GLN A 24 -3.82 -22.95 -62.77
C GLN A 24 -3.22 -21.74 -62.04
N PRO A 25 -2.33 -21.91 -61.04
CA PRO A 25 -1.77 -20.79 -60.27
C PRO A 25 -1.03 -19.75 -61.12
N LYS A 26 -0.48 -20.18 -62.27
CA LYS A 26 0.14 -19.31 -63.26
C LYS A 26 -0.88 -18.37 -63.92
N GLU A 27 -2.02 -18.91 -64.32
CA GLU A 27 -3.11 -18.17 -64.98
C GLU A 27 -3.77 -17.20 -64.00
N ILE A 28 -3.94 -17.61 -62.73
CA ILE A 28 -4.47 -16.74 -61.68
C ILE A 28 -3.53 -15.57 -61.39
N ALA A 29 -2.22 -15.82 -61.38
CA ALA A 29 -1.22 -14.77 -61.18
C ALA A 29 -1.22 -13.74 -62.31
N GLU A 30 -1.35 -14.20 -63.56
CA GLU A 30 -1.44 -13.35 -64.75
C GLU A 30 -2.78 -12.57 -64.79
N LEU A 31 -3.91 -13.23 -64.51
CA LEU A 31 -5.25 -12.63 -64.50
C LEU A 31 -5.42 -11.53 -63.44
N LEU A 32 -4.88 -11.75 -62.23
CA LEU A 32 -5.00 -10.80 -61.12
C LEU A 32 -3.82 -9.82 -61.02
N CYS A 33 -2.86 -9.88 -61.96
CA CYS A 33 -1.62 -9.11 -61.94
C CYS A 33 -0.85 -9.25 -60.61
N LEU A 34 -0.78 -10.48 -60.08
CA LEU A 34 -0.13 -10.80 -58.80
C LEU A 34 1.15 -11.63 -59.03
N GLY A 35 2.09 -11.56 -58.09
CA GLY A 35 3.26 -12.43 -58.12
C GLY A 35 2.88 -13.90 -57.90
N ARG A 36 3.44 -14.83 -58.68
CA ARG A 36 3.17 -16.28 -58.56
C ARG A 36 3.40 -16.80 -57.14
N THR A 37 4.47 -16.35 -56.48
CA THR A 37 4.78 -16.71 -55.08
C THR A 37 3.67 -16.29 -54.11
N TYR A 38 3.02 -15.16 -54.36
CA TYR A 38 1.91 -14.68 -53.54
C TYR A 38 0.67 -15.56 -53.69
N VAL A 39 0.31 -15.92 -54.92
CA VAL A 39 -0.78 -16.88 -55.21
C VAL A 39 -0.55 -18.21 -54.49
N HIS A 40 0.65 -18.79 -54.61
CA HIS A 40 0.99 -20.03 -53.90
C HIS A 40 0.95 -19.89 -52.38
N THR A 41 1.37 -18.73 -51.83
CA THR A 41 1.31 -18.48 -50.38
C THR A 41 -0.12 -18.46 -49.87
N ILE A 42 -1.04 -17.81 -50.60
CA ILE A 42 -2.46 -17.76 -50.23
C ILE A 42 -3.13 -19.13 -50.35
N LEU A 43 -2.87 -19.88 -51.43
CA LEU A 43 -3.39 -21.24 -51.60
C LEU A 43 -2.84 -22.19 -50.51
N LYS A 44 -1.58 -22.03 -50.11
CA LYS A 44 -1.01 -22.78 -48.98
C LYS A 44 -1.73 -22.42 -47.67
N CYS A 45 -1.89 -21.13 -47.37
CA CYS A 45 -2.62 -20.66 -46.19
C CYS A 45 -4.03 -21.25 -46.15
N TYR A 46 -4.77 -21.18 -47.26
CA TYR A 46 -6.13 -21.74 -47.33
C TYR A 46 -6.18 -23.25 -47.14
N ARG A 47 -5.20 -24.01 -47.66
CA ARG A 47 -5.12 -25.45 -47.42
C ARG A 47 -4.92 -25.78 -45.94
N GLU A 48 -4.10 -24.99 -45.24
CA GLU A 48 -3.71 -25.23 -43.85
C GLU A 48 -4.75 -24.73 -42.83
N THR A 49 -5.38 -23.58 -43.08
CA THR A 49 -6.26 -22.92 -42.08
C THR A 49 -7.72 -22.81 -42.52
N LYS A 50 -8.04 -23.16 -43.77
CA LYS A 50 -9.34 -22.88 -44.43
C LYS A 50 -9.70 -21.37 -44.46
N GLY A 51 -8.74 -20.50 -44.18
CA GLY A 51 -8.84 -19.05 -44.28
C GLY A 51 -7.77 -18.48 -45.22
N VAL A 52 -8.01 -17.28 -45.75
CA VAL A 52 -7.08 -16.59 -46.67
C VAL A 52 -6.18 -15.56 -46.01
N ASP A 53 -6.42 -15.33 -44.72
CA ASP A 53 -5.60 -14.50 -43.87
C ASP A 53 -4.79 -15.44 -42.96
N GLU A 54 -3.46 -15.37 -43.02
CA GLU A 54 -2.65 -15.98 -41.98
C GLU A 54 -3.08 -15.36 -40.65
N ASP A 55 -3.52 -16.19 -39.71
CA ASP A 55 -3.93 -15.73 -38.39
C ASP A 55 -2.69 -15.28 -37.62
N ARG A 56 -2.25 -14.05 -37.89
CA ARG A 56 -1.03 -13.46 -37.35
C ARG A 56 -1.07 -13.36 -35.83
N ALA A 57 -2.26 -13.44 -35.24
CA ALA A 57 -2.48 -13.50 -33.80
C ALA A 57 -1.89 -14.78 -33.16
N LEU A 58 -1.85 -15.90 -33.88
CA LEU A 58 -1.30 -17.17 -33.38
C LEU A 58 0.22 -17.28 -33.54
N ARG A 59 0.84 -16.45 -34.37
CA ARG A 59 2.31 -16.38 -34.43
C ARG A 59 2.82 -15.68 -33.18
N VAL A 60 3.45 -16.44 -32.28
CA VAL A 60 4.30 -15.90 -31.21
C VAL A 60 5.50 -15.21 -31.85
N ARG A 61 5.33 -13.95 -32.26
CA ARG A 61 6.42 -13.11 -32.75
C ARG A 61 7.17 -12.52 -31.56
N GLY A 62 8.48 -12.71 -31.54
CA GLY A 62 9.37 -12.09 -30.56
C GLY A 62 10.59 -12.94 -30.26
N ARG A 63 11.61 -12.32 -29.69
CA ARG A 63 12.78 -13.04 -29.16
C ARG A 63 12.31 -14.00 -28.06
N HIS A 64 12.76 -15.26 -28.12
CA HIS A 64 12.52 -16.22 -27.06
C HIS A 64 12.92 -15.64 -25.70
N ARG A 65 12.13 -15.93 -24.66
CA ARG A 65 12.42 -15.46 -23.30
C ARG A 65 13.76 -16.02 -22.87
N VAL A 66 14.59 -15.14 -22.31
CA VAL A 66 15.93 -15.50 -21.83
C VAL A 66 15.84 -16.40 -20.60
N LEU A 67 14.80 -16.21 -19.78
CA LEU A 67 14.46 -17.05 -18.63
C LEU A 67 13.40 -18.08 -19.03
N SER A 68 13.67 -19.35 -18.71
CA SER A 68 12.81 -20.49 -18.94
C SER A 68 11.66 -20.56 -17.92
N ALA A 69 10.64 -21.38 -18.18
CA ALA A 69 9.55 -21.59 -17.22
C ALA A 69 10.05 -22.13 -15.86
N ARG A 70 11.10 -22.97 -15.86
CA ARG A 70 11.73 -23.47 -14.63
C ARG A 70 12.35 -22.35 -13.81
N ASP A 71 13.01 -21.40 -14.47
CA ASP A 71 13.63 -20.24 -13.81
C ASP A 71 12.57 -19.34 -13.18
N LEU A 72 11.41 -19.17 -13.83
CA LEU A 72 10.29 -18.40 -13.28
C LEU A 72 9.70 -19.03 -12.01
N ILE A 73 9.56 -20.36 -12.00
CA ILE A 73 9.08 -21.10 -10.82
C ILE A 73 10.08 -20.94 -9.67
N PHE A 74 11.38 -21.05 -9.98
CA PHE A 74 12.45 -20.87 -9.00
C PHE A 74 12.46 -19.46 -8.41
N ILE A 75 12.39 -18.41 -9.24
CA ILE A 75 12.29 -17.01 -8.80
C ILE A 75 11.11 -16.84 -7.85
N ARG A 76 9.93 -17.38 -8.21
CA ARG A 76 8.73 -17.27 -7.36
C ARG A 76 8.96 -17.94 -6.01
N ARG A 77 9.54 -19.14 -5.98
CA ARG A 77 9.83 -19.87 -4.75
C ARG A 77 10.79 -19.10 -3.84
N ILE A 78 11.89 -18.58 -4.39
CA ILE A 78 12.86 -17.83 -3.60
C ILE A 78 12.20 -16.58 -3.01
N ILE A 79 11.50 -15.78 -3.81
CA ILE A 79 10.86 -14.54 -3.33
C ILE A 79 9.79 -14.83 -2.26
N SER A 80 9.09 -15.96 -2.36
CA SER A 80 8.14 -16.36 -1.31
C SER A 80 8.82 -16.77 0.00
N GLN A 81 10.09 -17.21 -0.03
CA GLN A 81 10.86 -17.58 1.16
C GLN A 81 11.67 -16.40 1.73
N TYR A 82 12.22 -15.57 0.83
CA TYR A 82 13.10 -14.45 1.10
C TYR A 82 12.62 -13.21 0.32
N PRO A 83 11.52 -12.58 0.75
CA PRO A 83 10.94 -11.41 0.07
C PRO A 83 11.83 -10.15 0.13
N GLU A 84 12.84 -10.13 0.99
CA GLU A 84 13.76 -9.01 1.22
C GLU A 84 14.90 -8.92 0.20
N LEU A 85 15.08 -9.94 -0.65
CA LEU A 85 16.22 -10.02 -1.56
C LEU A 85 16.29 -8.83 -2.52
N TYR A 86 17.52 -8.34 -2.70
CA TYR A 86 17.84 -7.38 -3.76
C TYR A 86 17.85 -8.05 -5.14
N LEU A 87 17.74 -7.23 -6.20
CA LEU A 87 17.69 -7.73 -7.58
C LEU A 87 18.96 -8.48 -8.02
N ASP A 88 20.11 -8.04 -7.51
CA ASP A 88 21.40 -8.69 -7.70
C ASP A 88 21.50 -9.99 -6.90
N GLU A 89 20.98 -10.06 -5.68
CA GLU A 89 20.92 -11.34 -4.96
C GLU A 89 20.04 -12.35 -5.70
N VAL A 90 18.86 -11.95 -6.20
CA VAL A 90 18.01 -12.82 -7.05
C VAL A 90 18.77 -13.29 -8.30
N ARG A 91 19.63 -12.45 -8.89
CA ARG A 91 20.50 -12.83 -10.01
C ARG A 91 21.50 -13.89 -9.59
N ASP A 92 22.12 -13.73 -8.43
CA ASP A 92 23.18 -14.60 -7.95
C ASP A 92 22.61 -15.99 -7.62
N TRP A 93 21.40 -16.05 -7.03
CA TRP A 93 20.64 -17.30 -6.87
C TRP A 93 20.32 -17.97 -8.21
N LEU A 94 19.89 -17.21 -9.22
CA LEU A 94 19.64 -17.73 -10.57
C LEU A 94 20.93 -18.25 -11.21
N GLN A 95 22.03 -17.52 -11.06
CA GLN A 95 23.33 -17.93 -11.59
C GLN A 95 23.80 -19.23 -10.94
N PHE A 96 23.64 -19.37 -9.62
CA PHE A 96 23.97 -20.61 -8.92
C PHE A 96 23.14 -21.80 -9.43
N GLN A 97 21.84 -21.59 -9.66
CA GLN A 97 20.93 -22.66 -10.10
C GLN A 97 21.11 -23.03 -11.59
N THR A 98 21.32 -22.06 -12.47
CA THR A 98 21.31 -22.27 -13.93
C THR A 98 22.70 -22.22 -14.57
N GLY A 99 23.72 -21.82 -13.82
CA GLY A 99 25.08 -21.56 -14.32
C GLY A 99 25.18 -20.36 -15.27
N ARG A 100 24.16 -19.51 -15.35
CA ARG A 100 24.07 -18.41 -16.32
C ARG A 100 23.91 -17.07 -15.62
N LEU A 101 24.70 -16.09 -16.04
CA LEU A 101 24.58 -14.72 -15.54
C LEU A 101 23.53 -13.96 -16.36
N PHE A 102 22.50 -13.45 -15.68
CA PHE A 102 21.46 -12.62 -16.30
C PHE A 102 21.66 -11.14 -15.98
N ALA A 103 21.38 -10.26 -16.93
CA ALA A 103 21.35 -8.83 -16.64
C ALA A 103 20.23 -8.47 -15.65
N LEU A 104 20.50 -7.53 -14.74
CA LEU A 104 19.51 -7.07 -13.74
C LEU A 104 18.22 -6.54 -14.37
N SER A 105 18.33 -5.87 -15.52
CA SER A 105 17.19 -5.37 -16.29
C SER A 105 16.30 -6.50 -16.84
N THR A 106 16.84 -7.70 -17.07
CA THR A 106 16.07 -8.88 -17.47
C THR A 106 15.28 -9.43 -16.30
N ILE A 107 15.89 -9.50 -15.10
CA ILE A 107 15.23 -9.94 -13.87
C ILE A 107 14.11 -8.96 -13.50
N SER A 108 14.40 -7.66 -13.44
CA SER A 108 13.41 -6.61 -13.13
C SER A 108 12.19 -6.64 -14.07
N ARG A 109 12.40 -6.78 -15.38
CA ARG A 109 11.29 -6.89 -16.36
C ARG A 109 10.50 -8.18 -16.17
N THR A 110 11.18 -9.27 -15.82
CA THR A 110 10.55 -10.57 -15.60
C THR A 110 9.67 -10.54 -14.35
N LEU A 111 10.17 -9.99 -13.23
CA LEU A 111 9.39 -9.81 -12.00
C LEU A 111 8.12 -8.99 -12.26
N ARG A 112 8.25 -7.82 -12.93
CA ARG A 112 7.08 -7.01 -13.30
C ARG A 112 6.08 -7.77 -14.13
N LYS A 113 6.54 -8.59 -15.08
CA LYS A 113 5.67 -9.43 -15.93
C LYS A 113 5.00 -10.57 -15.15
N MET A 114 5.61 -11.03 -14.06
CA MET A 114 5.02 -12.01 -13.12
C MET A 114 4.03 -11.36 -12.14
N GLY A 115 3.81 -10.04 -12.21
CA GLY A 115 2.99 -9.30 -11.25
C GLY A 115 3.72 -8.98 -9.94
N LEU A 116 5.04 -9.15 -9.89
CA LEU A 116 5.86 -8.84 -8.72
C LEU A 116 6.46 -7.44 -8.87
N SER A 117 6.29 -6.62 -7.83
CA SER A 117 6.87 -5.28 -7.71
C SER A 117 7.66 -5.17 -6.42
N ILE A 118 8.61 -4.24 -6.39
CA ILE A 118 9.28 -3.88 -5.13
C ILE A 118 8.25 -3.13 -4.31
N VAL A 119 7.89 -3.71 -3.16
CA VAL A 119 6.98 -3.12 -2.17
C VAL A 119 7.74 -2.84 -0.89
N LYS A 120 7.23 -1.92 -0.09
CA LYS A 120 7.79 -1.66 1.24
C LYS A 120 7.49 -2.87 2.13
N LEU A 121 8.53 -3.52 2.66
CA LEU A 121 8.35 -4.60 3.62
C LEU A 121 7.75 -4.05 4.93
N GLN A 122 6.77 -4.77 5.46
CA GLN A 122 6.26 -4.56 6.82
C GLN A 122 7.12 -5.38 7.78
N ILE A 123 7.90 -4.70 8.61
CA ILE A 123 8.70 -5.35 9.65
C ILE A 123 7.80 -5.62 10.85
N ILE A 124 7.63 -6.89 11.19
CA ILE A 124 6.86 -7.32 12.36
C ILE A 124 7.84 -7.51 13.52
N ALA A 125 7.53 -6.94 14.68
CA ALA A 125 8.37 -7.08 15.87
C ALA A 125 8.45 -8.56 16.31
N LYS A 126 9.65 -9.07 16.56
CA LYS A 126 9.88 -10.47 16.97
C LYS A 126 9.16 -10.82 18.29
N GLN A 127 8.99 -9.84 19.16
CA GLN A 127 8.31 -9.96 20.45
C GLN A 127 6.78 -9.94 20.35
N ARG A 128 6.21 -9.74 19.14
CA ARG A 128 4.76 -9.75 18.92
C ARG A 128 4.20 -11.15 19.16
N ASP A 129 3.13 -11.21 19.95
CA ASP A 129 2.46 -12.44 20.34
C ASP A 129 1.08 -12.52 19.66
N GLU A 130 0.94 -13.44 18.69
CA GLU A 130 -0.31 -13.63 17.95
C GLU A 130 -1.44 -14.23 18.81
N MET A 131 -1.12 -15.00 19.85
CA MET A 131 -2.12 -15.56 20.76
C MET A 131 -2.78 -14.45 21.58
N ARG A 132 -1.97 -13.53 22.14
CA ARG A 132 -2.48 -12.35 22.86
C ARG A 132 -3.31 -11.45 21.95
N ARG A 133 -2.91 -11.29 20.69
CA ARG A 133 -3.67 -10.53 19.69
C ARG A 133 -5.01 -11.16 19.36
N ALA A 134 -5.05 -12.49 19.21
CA ALA A 134 -6.30 -13.21 19.01
C ALA A 134 -7.24 -13.11 20.21
N GLN A 135 -6.71 -13.22 21.44
CA GLN A 135 -7.47 -13.04 22.67
C GLN A 135 -8.04 -11.63 22.77
N TYR A 136 -7.24 -10.60 22.49
CA TYR A 136 -7.70 -9.22 22.44
C TYR A 136 -8.82 -9.01 21.42
N ARG A 137 -8.66 -9.52 20.18
CA ARG A 137 -9.71 -9.42 19.16
C ARG A 137 -11.02 -10.07 19.61
N ARG A 138 -10.95 -11.24 20.24
CA ARG A 138 -12.14 -11.93 20.78
C ARG A 138 -12.79 -11.15 21.92
N PHE A 139 -11.99 -10.47 22.75
CA PHE A 139 -12.51 -9.65 23.83
C PHE A 139 -13.17 -8.38 23.29
N ILE A 140 -12.46 -7.64 22.44
CA ILE A 140 -12.91 -6.34 21.94
C ILE A 140 -14.12 -6.48 20.99
N SER A 141 -14.28 -7.62 20.30
CA SER A 141 -15.44 -7.88 19.43
C SER A 141 -16.77 -7.98 20.17
N GLN A 142 -16.77 -7.98 21.51
CA GLN A 142 -17.98 -7.94 22.32
C GLN A 142 -18.58 -6.53 22.40
N PHE A 143 -17.82 -5.51 22.01
CA PHE A 143 -18.22 -4.11 22.07
C PHE A 143 -18.42 -3.54 20.66
N GLN A 144 -19.42 -2.67 20.50
CA GLN A 144 -19.59 -1.89 19.27
C GLN A 144 -18.51 -0.79 19.17
N SER A 145 -18.17 -0.39 17.94
CA SER A 145 -17.19 0.66 17.63
C SER A 145 -17.45 1.99 18.36
N ARG A 146 -18.73 2.38 18.57
CA ARG A 146 -19.11 3.60 19.31
C ARG A 146 -18.74 3.58 20.81
N HIS A 147 -18.57 2.39 21.39
CA HIS A 147 -18.14 2.27 22.79
C HIS A 147 -16.65 2.52 22.95
N LEU A 148 -15.85 2.41 21.88
CA LEU A 148 -14.41 2.41 21.97
C LEU A 148 -13.85 3.84 21.94
N LEU A 149 -12.97 4.14 22.90
CA LEU A 149 -12.20 5.39 22.97
C LEU A 149 -10.71 5.04 23.04
N PHE A 150 -9.99 5.28 21.95
CA PHE A 150 -8.54 5.02 21.89
C PHE A 150 -7.75 6.22 22.37
N ILE A 151 -6.75 5.97 23.21
CA ILE A 151 -5.88 7.00 23.77
C ILE A 151 -4.43 6.63 23.52
N ASP A 152 -3.66 7.60 23.06
CA ASP A 152 -2.22 7.46 22.89
C ASP A 152 -1.56 8.84 22.80
N GLU A 153 -0.23 8.85 22.92
CA GLU A 153 0.58 10.04 22.70
C GLU A 153 1.29 10.02 21.35
N SER A 154 1.46 11.22 20.82
CA SER A 154 2.38 11.45 19.72
C SER A 154 3.23 12.67 20.02
N ALA A 155 4.36 12.79 19.32
CA ALA A 155 5.21 13.96 19.43
C ALA A 155 5.52 14.55 18.06
N LYS A 156 5.78 15.85 18.09
CA LYS A 156 6.35 16.57 16.97
C LYS A 156 7.55 17.39 17.42
N ASP A 157 8.52 17.48 16.52
CA ASP A 157 9.58 18.46 16.56
C ASP A 157 9.61 19.20 15.21
N GLU A 158 10.59 20.06 15.04
CA GLU A 158 10.77 20.82 13.81
C GLU A 158 11.05 19.96 12.57
N ARG A 159 11.43 18.70 12.75
CA ARG A 159 11.69 17.74 11.66
C ARG A 159 10.40 17.06 11.21
N THR A 160 9.41 16.93 12.09
CA THR A 160 8.12 16.28 11.79
C THR A 160 7.39 16.92 10.61
N TYR A 161 7.39 18.26 10.52
CA TYR A 161 6.71 18.99 9.45
C TYR A 161 7.62 19.35 8.27
N GLN A 162 8.89 18.91 8.24
CA GLN A 162 9.76 19.10 7.07
C GLN A 162 9.32 18.22 5.90
N ARG A 163 9.20 18.83 4.72
CA ARG A 163 8.91 18.12 3.47
C ARG A 163 10.18 17.42 2.99
N LYS A 164 10.07 16.10 2.77
CA LYS A 164 11.19 15.25 2.30
C LYS A 164 11.31 15.18 0.77
N TYR A 165 10.29 15.65 0.06
CA TYR A 165 10.20 15.61 -1.40
C TYR A 165 9.96 17.02 -1.92
N GLY A 166 10.58 17.32 -3.07
CA GLY A 166 10.44 18.59 -3.78
C GLY A 166 10.49 18.35 -5.28
N LEU A 167 10.01 19.32 -6.05
CA LEU A 167 10.05 19.29 -7.50
C LEU A 167 11.39 19.86 -8.00
N GLY A 168 11.97 19.24 -9.03
CA GLY A 168 13.25 19.63 -9.61
C GLY A 168 13.45 19.00 -10.98
N LEU A 169 14.46 19.49 -11.71
CA LEU A 169 14.84 18.91 -13.00
C LEU A 169 15.32 17.47 -12.82
N THR A 170 14.88 16.56 -13.71
CA THR A 170 15.30 15.16 -13.70
C THR A 170 16.82 15.02 -13.65
N GLY A 171 17.31 14.21 -12.73
CA GLY A 171 18.75 13.97 -12.53
C GLY A 171 19.50 15.05 -11.75
N LYS A 172 18.85 16.17 -11.39
CA LYS A 172 19.45 17.21 -10.54
C LYS A 172 18.92 17.14 -9.11
N ARG A 173 19.82 17.27 -8.13
CA ARG A 173 19.44 17.40 -6.72
C ARG A 173 18.95 18.82 -6.45
N VAL A 174 17.83 18.93 -5.72
CA VAL A 174 17.32 20.19 -5.19
C VAL A 174 17.60 20.23 -3.70
N SER A 175 18.16 21.35 -3.24
CA SER A 175 18.56 21.54 -1.85
C SER A 175 17.72 22.65 -1.20
N ARG A 176 17.30 22.43 0.04
CA ARG A 176 16.68 23.42 0.92
C ARG A 176 17.39 23.38 2.27
N LYS A 177 17.63 24.54 2.89
CA LYS A 177 18.08 24.59 4.29
C LYS A 177 16.96 24.06 5.20
N GLY A 178 17.30 23.16 6.10
CA GLY A 178 16.36 22.54 7.04
C GLY A 178 17.00 22.32 8.41
N ASN A 179 16.18 21.98 9.40
CA ASN A 179 16.64 21.83 10.78
C ASN A 179 17.15 20.41 10.98
N PHE A 180 18.45 20.26 11.19
CA PHE A 180 19.12 18.97 11.42
C PHE A 180 19.29 18.66 12.92
N THR A 181 19.29 19.70 13.76
CA THR A 181 19.29 19.57 15.22
C THR A 181 17.88 19.28 15.73
N ARG A 182 17.78 18.54 16.85
CA ARG A 182 16.50 18.37 17.55
C ARG A 182 16.13 19.70 18.19
N GLY A 183 15.11 20.36 17.67
CA GLY A 183 14.47 21.50 18.31
C GLY A 183 13.60 21.09 19.50
N THR A 184 12.80 22.02 20.01
CA THR A 184 11.86 21.77 21.10
C THR A 184 10.85 20.68 20.72
N ARG A 185 10.76 19.62 21.53
CA ARG A 185 9.75 18.57 21.38
C ARG A 185 8.43 19.05 21.96
N TYR A 186 7.36 18.84 21.22
CA TYR A 186 5.99 19.01 21.70
C TYR A 186 5.31 17.64 21.67
N SER A 187 4.78 17.20 22.80
CA SER A 187 4.02 15.95 22.89
C SER A 187 2.54 16.27 23.04
N ILE A 188 1.70 15.46 22.42
CA ILE A 188 0.25 15.56 22.45
C ILE A 188 -0.32 14.24 22.93
N LEU A 189 -1.23 14.30 23.91
CA LEU A 189 -2.13 13.22 24.26
C LEU A 189 -3.40 13.45 23.45
N ALA A 190 -3.95 12.41 22.82
CA ALA A 190 -5.23 12.51 22.13
C ALA A 190 -6.12 11.32 22.47
N ALA A 191 -7.43 11.55 22.45
CA ALA A 191 -8.45 10.52 22.60
C ALA A 191 -9.36 10.55 21.37
N ILE A 192 -9.53 9.41 20.71
CA ILE A 192 -10.35 9.32 19.49
C ILE A 192 -11.44 8.27 19.63
N ALA A 193 -12.61 8.60 19.08
CA ALA A 193 -13.76 7.72 18.92
C ALA A 193 -14.08 7.56 17.43
N VAL A 194 -14.98 6.63 17.11
CA VAL A 194 -15.39 6.36 15.71
C VAL A 194 -15.92 7.61 15.00
N ASP A 195 -16.52 8.54 15.75
CA ASP A 195 -17.12 9.76 15.22
C ASP A 195 -16.24 11.01 15.30
N GLY A 196 -15.01 10.91 15.83
CA GLY A 196 -14.09 12.05 15.86
C GLY A 196 -13.05 12.02 16.98
N VAL A 197 -12.16 13.01 16.96
CA VAL A 197 -11.25 13.30 18.07
C VAL A 197 -12.07 13.92 19.22
N ARG A 198 -12.05 13.30 20.39
CA ARG A 198 -12.81 13.75 21.57
C ARG A 198 -12.04 14.71 22.44
N ALA A 199 -10.75 14.45 22.62
CA ALA A 199 -9.89 15.27 23.46
C ALA A 199 -8.49 15.32 22.89
N SER A 200 -7.81 16.44 23.12
CA SER A 200 -6.38 16.53 22.92
C SER A 200 -5.74 17.50 23.91
N HIS A 201 -4.50 17.22 24.32
CA HIS A 201 -3.74 18.08 25.21
C HIS A 201 -2.28 18.08 24.81
N SER A 202 -1.69 19.27 24.63
CA SER A 202 -0.27 19.41 24.29
C SER A 202 0.57 19.94 25.44
N ILE A 203 1.77 19.37 25.58
CA ILE A 203 2.82 19.84 26.49
C ILE A 203 4.14 20.07 25.75
N VAL A 204 5.04 20.81 26.39
CA VAL A 204 6.44 20.94 25.95
C VAL A 204 7.24 19.83 26.61
N GLY A 205 8.06 19.11 25.83
CA GLY A 205 8.81 17.95 26.29
C GLY A 205 8.04 16.65 26.12
N SER A 206 8.30 15.69 27.02
CA SER A 206 7.67 14.38 27.06
C SER A 206 6.74 14.29 28.27
N TYR A 207 5.68 13.50 28.17
CA TYR A 207 4.79 13.23 29.30
C TYR A 207 5.55 12.46 30.38
N ASN A 208 5.48 12.97 31.62
CA ASN A 208 5.68 12.15 32.81
C ASN A 208 4.33 11.61 33.30
N ARG A 209 4.35 10.74 34.33
CA ARG A 209 3.13 10.14 34.87
C ARG A 209 2.15 11.18 35.41
N GLU A 210 2.61 12.17 36.17
CA GLU A 210 1.74 13.22 36.74
C GLU A 210 1.05 14.06 35.66
N GLN A 211 1.78 14.44 34.62
CA GLN A 211 1.24 15.17 33.46
C GLN A 211 0.25 14.32 32.67
N PHE A 212 0.51 13.02 32.54
CA PHE A 212 -0.42 12.09 31.91
C PHE A 212 -1.72 11.97 32.72
N GLU A 213 -1.62 11.78 34.04
CA GLU A 213 -2.78 11.70 34.93
C GLU A 213 -3.60 13.00 34.90
N PHE A 214 -2.95 14.15 34.96
CA PHE A 214 -3.59 15.45 34.81
C PHE A 214 -4.30 15.56 33.46
N ALA A 215 -3.64 15.18 32.37
CA ALA A 215 -4.22 15.28 31.04
C ALA A 215 -5.42 14.33 30.87
N MET A 216 -5.33 13.12 31.43
CA MET A 216 -6.44 12.18 31.48
C MET A 216 -7.63 12.75 32.25
N GLU A 217 -7.41 13.17 33.51
CA GLU A 217 -8.46 13.66 34.41
C GLU A 217 -9.19 14.89 33.83
N GLN A 218 -8.44 15.85 33.29
CA GLN A 218 -9.01 17.13 32.86
C GLN A 218 -9.60 17.08 31.45
N PHE A 219 -9.00 16.32 30.53
CA PHE A 219 -9.37 16.35 29.13
C PHE A 219 -10.05 15.08 28.64
N VAL A 220 -9.69 13.90 29.14
CA VAL A 220 -10.21 12.64 28.59
C VAL A 220 -11.38 12.06 29.39
N ILE A 221 -11.25 12.01 30.72
CA ILE A 221 -12.30 11.49 31.63
C ILE A 221 -13.68 12.16 31.42
N PRO A 222 -13.78 13.47 31.10
CA PRO A 222 -15.08 14.08 30.78
C PRO A 222 -15.83 13.43 29.61
N HIS A 223 -15.13 12.78 28.69
CA HIS A 223 -15.70 12.11 27.51
C HIS A 223 -15.88 10.59 27.69
N VAL A 224 -15.53 10.03 28.85
CA VAL A 224 -15.73 8.60 29.14
C VAL A 224 -17.18 8.38 29.56
N GLY A 225 -17.87 7.49 28.83
CA GLY A 225 -19.24 7.08 29.12
C GLY A 225 -19.32 5.84 30.00
N SER A 226 -20.53 5.55 30.48
CA SER A 226 -20.88 4.36 31.24
C SER A 226 -21.30 3.21 30.34
N TYR A 227 -20.61 2.07 30.44
CA TYR A 227 -20.97 0.88 29.66
C TYR A 227 -22.32 0.31 30.12
N ALA A 228 -22.63 0.38 31.42
CA ALA A 228 -23.90 -0.11 31.96
C ALA A 228 -25.12 0.69 31.47
N GLN A 229 -24.91 1.92 31.03
CA GLN A 229 -25.94 2.79 30.45
C GLN A 229 -25.90 2.81 28.92
N ASP A 230 -25.09 1.93 28.30
CA ASP A 230 -24.93 1.83 26.85
C ASP A 230 -24.46 3.16 26.20
N GLU A 231 -23.66 3.94 26.92
CA GLU A 231 -23.13 5.22 26.43
C GLU A 231 -21.92 5.03 25.53
N ASN A 232 -21.69 6.01 24.64
CA ASN A 232 -20.50 6.01 23.78
C ASN A 232 -19.21 6.18 24.60
N CYS A 233 -18.08 5.79 24.01
CA CYS A 233 -16.75 5.97 24.62
C CYS A 233 -16.61 5.33 26.02
N SER A 234 -17.33 4.24 26.28
CA SER A 234 -17.33 3.54 27.55
C SER A 234 -16.17 2.54 27.74
N ILE A 235 -15.45 2.20 26.68
CA ILE A 235 -14.30 1.29 26.68
C ILE A 235 -13.06 2.07 26.27
N VAL A 236 -12.24 2.41 27.25
CA VAL A 236 -11.02 3.18 27.07
C VAL A 236 -9.87 2.24 26.74
N VAL A 237 -9.29 2.38 25.55
CA VAL A 237 -8.23 1.53 25.03
C VAL A 237 -6.89 2.26 25.05
N PHE A 238 -5.90 1.67 25.72
CA PHE A 238 -4.54 2.19 25.86
C PHE A 238 -3.52 1.35 25.08
N ASP A 239 -2.45 1.97 24.59
CA ASP A 239 -1.22 1.21 24.26
C ASP A 239 -0.62 0.60 25.53
N ASN A 240 0.13 -0.49 25.39
CA ASN A 240 0.81 -1.18 26.47
C ASN A 240 2.14 -0.50 26.87
N CYS A 241 2.08 0.80 27.12
CA CYS A 241 3.18 1.59 27.65
C CYS A 241 3.05 1.73 29.18
N ASN A 242 4.20 1.77 29.89
CA ASN A 242 4.21 1.84 31.35
C ASN A 242 3.63 3.15 31.91
N ILE A 243 3.62 4.23 31.13
CA ILE A 243 3.05 5.52 31.56
C ILE A 243 1.52 5.45 31.67
N HIS A 244 0.86 4.57 30.90
CA HIS A 244 -0.59 4.36 30.92
C HIS A 244 -1.07 3.54 32.12
N ARG A 245 -0.15 2.90 32.85
CA ARG A 245 -0.47 2.10 34.05
C ARG A 245 -0.54 3.01 35.27
N SER A 246 -1.69 3.67 35.42
CA SER A 246 -2.02 4.52 36.57
C SER A 246 -3.33 4.05 37.21
N ASP A 247 -3.24 3.63 38.48
CA ASP A 247 -4.40 3.21 39.26
C ASP A 247 -5.42 4.33 39.42
N ARG A 248 -4.94 5.58 39.57
CA ARG A 248 -5.79 6.78 39.63
C ARG A 248 -6.62 6.94 38.37
N VAL A 249 -6.02 6.79 37.19
CA VAL A 249 -6.75 6.89 35.91
C VAL A 249 -7.79 5.78 35.78
N PHE A 250 -7.44 4.54 36.16
CA PHE A 250 -8.39 3.43 36.10
C PHE A 250 -9.56 3.60 37.06
N GLU A 251 -9.32 4.18 38.22
CA GLU A 251 -10.37 4.47 39.19
C GLU A 251 -11.32 5.57 38.67
N LEU A 252 -10.79 6.64 38.07
CA LEU A 252 -11.60 7.69 37.43
C LEU A 252 -12.46 7.13 36.29
N ILE A 253 -11.90 6.25 35.45
CA ILE A 253 -12.65 5.57 34.37
C ILE A 253 -13.77 4.72 34.97
N ARG A 254 -13.48 3.94 36.01
CA ARG A 254 -14.46 3.09 36.69
C ARG A 254 -15.58 3.89 37.35
N GLN A 255 -15.25 5.04 37.95
CA GLN A 255 -16.24 5.96 38.55
C GLN A 255 -17.22 6.51 37.51
N ARG A 256 -16.80 6.67 36.25
CA ARG A 256 -17.68 7.01 35.12
C ARG A 256 -18.50 5.82 34.60
N GLY A 257 -18.27 4.60 35.11
CA GLY A 257 -18.87 3.37 34.58
C GLY A 257 -18.17 2.83 33.33
N GLY A 258 -16.98 3.36 33.00
CA GLY A 258 -16.17 2.91 31.87
C GLY A 258 -15.26 1.74 32.23
N MET A 259 -14.68 1.12 31.21
CA MET A 259 -13.73 0.01 31.32
C MET A 259 -12.39 0.37 30.69
N SER A 260 -11.29 -0.05 31.32
CA SER A 260 -9.93 0.13 30.78
C SER A 260 -9.46 -1.15 30.09
N VAL A 261 -8.94 -1.04 28.87
CA VAL A 261 -8.44 -2.16 28.07
C VAL A 261 -7.07 -1.81 27.49
N PHE A 262 -6.17 -2.78 27.45
CA PHE A 262 -4.84 -2.61 26.86
C PHE A 262 -4.73 -3.31 25.51
N LEU A 263 -4.10 -2.64 24.55
CA LEU A 263 -3.66 -3.28 23.33
C LEU A 263 -2.62 -4.37 23.62
N PRO A 264 -2.57 -5.44 22.80
CA PRO A 264 -1.50 -6.40 22.88
C PRO A 264 -0.15 -5.73 22.57
N PRO A 265 0.96 -6.19 23.18
CA PRO A 265 2.29 -5.65 22.88
C PRO A 265 2.59 -5.61 21.36
N TYR A 266 3.24 -4.53 20.90
CA TYR A 266 3.66 -4.36 19.51
C TYR A 266 2.52 -4.48 18.49
N SER A 267 1.35 -3.92 18.80
CA SER A 267 0.14 -3.97 17.96
C SER A 267 -0.37 -2.59 17.50
N PRO A 268 0.48 -1.70 16.94
CA PRO A 268 0.04 -0.38 16.48
C PRO A 268 -0.96 -0.47 15.31
N ASP A 269 -0.97 -1.60 14.57
CA ASP A 269 -1.94 -1.87 13.51
C ASP A 269 -3.38 -2.07 14.05
N MET A 270 -3.54 -2.26 15.36
CA MET A 270 -4.83 -2.32 16.04
C MET A 270 -5.21 -0.99 16.71
N ASN A 271 -4.42 0.08 16.53
CA ASN A 271 -4.64 1.37 17.16
C ASN A 271 -5.05 2.44 16.13
N PRO A 272 -6.34 2.79 16.00
CA PRO A 272 -6.81 3.75 14.99
C PRO A 272 -6.17 5.14 15.14
N ILE A 273 -5.66 5.48 16.33
CA ILE A 273 -5.07 6.80 16.60
C ILE A 273 -3.74 7.00 15.88
N GLU A 274 -3.05 5.93 15.51
CA GLU A 274 -1.81 6.01 14.72
C GLU A 274 -2.08 6.57 13.32
N GLU A 275 -3.21 6.18 12.71
CA GLU A 275 -3.64 6.74 11.42
C GLU A 275 -4.09 8.20 11.57
N CYS A 276 -4.81 8.53 12.65
CA CYS A 276 -5.19 9.90 13.00
C CYS A 276 -3.96 10.80 13.13
N PHE A 277 -2.93 10.37 13.88
CA PHE A 277 -1.66 11.09 13.97
C PHE A 277 -0.93 11.19 12.63
N GLY A 278 -1.05 10.18 11.77
CA GLY A 278 -0.56 10.21 10.39
C GLY A 278 -1.18 11.37 9.59
N VAL A 279 -2.51 11.50 9.64
CA VAL A 279 -3.26 12.58 8.98
C VAL A 279 -2.90 13.95 9.57
N ALA A 280 -2.91 14.09 10.89
CA ALA A 280 -2.54 15.34 11.56
C ALA A 280 -1.09 15.76 11.20
N LYS A 281 -0.12 14.84 11.20
CA LYS A 281 1.26 15.12 10.78
C LYS A 281 1.36 15.49 9.29
N ALA A 282 0.51 14.93 8.43
CA ALA A 282 0.44 15.34 7.02
C ALA A 282 -0.10 16.76 6.88
N TRP A 283 -1.09 17.13 7.69
CA TRP A 283 -1.61 18.50 7.77
C TRP A 283 -0.54 19.49 8.24
N LEU A 284 0.24 19.16 9.27
CA LEU A 284 1.35 20.00 9.75
C LEU A 284 2.40 20.27 8.65
N LYS A 285 2.72 19.29 7.80
CA LYS A 285 3.64 19.48 6.65
C LYS A 285 3.11 20.45 5.61
N ARG A 286 1.79 20.60 5.50
CA ARG A 286 1.16 21.58 4.62
C ARG A 286 1.17 22.98 5.25
N HIS A 287 1.06 23.08 6.57
CA HIS A 287 0.97 24.33 7.33
C HIS A 287 2.24 24.62 8.16
N GLN A 288 3.40 24.63 7.50
CA GLN A 288 4.70 24.85 8.17
C GLN A 288 4.76 26.19 8.90
N ASP A 289 4.17 27.24 8.32
CA ASP A 289 4.21 28.60 8.88
C ASP A 289 3.45 28.67 10.21
N LEU A 290 2.29 28.00 10.30
CA LEU A 290 1.53 27.89 11.54
C LEU A 290 2.31 27.11 12.62
N CYS A 291 3.09 26.12 12.22
CA CYS A 291 3.93 25.37 13.16
C CYS A 291 5.05 26.24 13.76
N GLN A 292 5.47 27.29 13.08
CA GLN A 292 6.47 28.23 13.58
C GLN A 292 5.83 29.30 14.47
N THR A 293 4.65 29.80 14.11
CA THR A 293 3.96 30.85 14.88
C THR A 293 3.26 30.33 16.13
N LEU A 294 2.67 29.13 16.06
CA LEU A 294 1.93 28.49 17.16
C LEU A 294 2.42 27.05 17.40
N PRO A 295 3.69 26.85 17.77
CA PRO A 295 4.30 25.53 17.83
C PRO A 295 3.62 24.60 18.84
N LYS A 296 3.04 25.10 19.93
CA LYS A 296 2.29 24.25 20.87
C LYS A 296 0.94 23.82 20.29
N ARG A 297 0.13 24.80 19.83
CA ARG A 297 -1.27 24.60 19.43
C ARG A 297 -1.49 24.06 18.03
N CYS A 298 -0.49 24.13 17.14
CA CYS A 298 -0.69 23.67 15.77
C CYS A 298 -1.01 22.17 15.67
N PHE A 299 -0.58 21.36 16.65
CA PHE A 299 -0.91 19.94 16.66
C PHE A 299 -2.36 19.67 17.06
N GLU A 300 -2.87 20.40 18.06
CA GLU A 300 -4.29 20.37 18.45
C GLU A 300 -5.17 20.77 17.27
N ARG A 301 -4.85 21.89 16.60
CA ARG A 301 -5.52 22.31 15.36
C ARG A 301 -5.48 21.26 14.26
N ALA A 302 -4.36 20.56 14.11
CA ALA A 302 -4.24 19.50 13.10
C ALA A 302 -5.14 18.29 13.40
N LEU A 303 -5.44 18.02 14.69
CA LEU A 303 -6.39 16.98 15.09
C LEU A 303 -7.85 17.43 14.90
N GLU A 304 -8.15 18.69 15.12
CA GLU A 304 -9.48 19.28 14.86
C GLU A 304 -9.89 19.18 13.38
N GLU A 305 -8.91 19.14 12.47
CA GLU A 305 -9.12 19.02 11.02
C GLU A 305 -9.30 17.56 10.55
N VAL A 306 -9.24 16.59 11.46
CA VAL A 306 -9.51 15.18 11.13
C VAL A 306 -11.03 14.99 11.03
N SER A 307 -11.51 14.65 9.83
CA SER A 307 -12.93 14.45 9.59
C SER A 307 -13.47 13.18 10.26
N GLN A 308 -14.76 13.20 10.58
CA GLN A 308 -15.50 12.02 11.07
C GLN A 308 -15.40 10.82 10.12
N ASP A 309 -15.50 11.03 8.80
CA ASP A 309 -15.33 9.97 7.80
C ASP A 309 -13.93 9.34 7.88
N SER A 310 -12.90 10.15 8.16
CA SER A 310 -11.54 9.63 8.35
C SER A 310 -11.47 8.74 9.59
N CYS A 311 -12.07 9.16 10.71
CA CYS A 311 -12.13 8.35 11.93
C CYS A 311 -12.86 7.01 11.70
N THR A 312 -13.98 7.02 10.99
CA THR A 312 -14.72 5.78 10.66
C THR A 312 -13.85 4.84 9.82
N ASN A 313 -13.09 5.37 8.86
CA ASN A 313 -12.15 4.60 8.06
C ASN A 313 -10.99 4.02 8.89
N PHE A 314 -10.44 4.77 9.86
CA PHE A 314 -9.37 4.28 10.75
C PHE A 314 -9.84 3.13 11.65
N PHE A 315 -11.08 3.20 12.13
CA PHE A 315 -11.65 2.11 12.94
C PHE A 315 -11.84 0.86 12.07
N THR A 316 -12.38 1.04 10.86
CA THR A 316 -12.60 -0.04 9.90
C THR A 316 -11.29 -0.71 9.49
N SER A 317 -10.23 0.06 9.20
CA SER A 317 -8.91 -0.47 8.81
C SER A 317 -8.25 -1.29 9.91
N CYS A 318 -8.47 -0.92 11.18
CA CYS A 318 -8.00 -1.68 12.34
C CYS A 318 -8.88 -2.89 12.70
N GLY A 319 -10.03 -3.07 12.03
CA GLY A 319 -10.95 -4.19 12.23
C GLY A 319 -12.03 -3.96 13.28
N TYR A 320 -12.35 -2.70 13.60
CA TYR A 320 -13.46 -2.32 14.45
C TYR A 320 -14.64 -1.88 13.57
N THR A 321 -15.57 -2.79 13.32
CA THR A 321 -16.78 -2.55 12.51
C THR A 321 -18.00 -2.42 13.40
#